data_AF-A0A9D4F5F0-F1
#
_entry.id   AF-A0A9D4F5F0-F1
#
_cell.length_a   1.000
_cell.length_b   1.000
_cell.length_c   1.000
_cell.angle_alpha   90.00
_cell.angle_beta   90.00
_cell.angle_gamma   90.00
#
_symmetry.space_group_name_H-M   'P 1'
#
loop_
_entity.id
_entity.type
_entity.pdbx_description
1 polymer ?
#
loop_
_entity_poly.entity_id
_entity_poly.type
_entity_poly.pdbx_seq_one_letter_code
_entity_poly.pdbx_strand_id
1 'polypeptide(L)'
;MYAIDQFVHGLTRPELRSHVQYRHPSTIDAAIALATEFKAFEGSQGIMRKPRFDYDNESCNQIKQNQQEVTRKDIADLLKNLTQTLKVRNRSNSRERTNMSDRECFTCHEKGNIAPNCPSRDKEN
;
A
#
# COMPACT_ATOMS: atom_id res chain seq x y z
N MET A 1 1.26 13.19 -25.67
CA MET A 1 0.49 12.42 -24.65
C MET A 1 -0.05 13.31 -23.51
N TYR A 2 -0.29 14.62 -23.76
CA TYR A 2 -0.58 15.60 -22.70
C TYR A 2 -2.09 15.96 -22.58
N ALA A 3 -2.88 15.65 -23.61
CA ALA A 3 -4.28 16.05 -23.70
C ALA A 3 -5.19 15.32 -22.70
N ILE A 4 -4.90 14.05 -22.41
CA ILE A 4 -5.67 13.24 -21.43
C ILE A 4 -5.46 13.80 -20.02
N ASP A 5 -4.23 14.14 -19.68
CA ASP A 5 -3.90 14.67 -18.36
C ASP A 5 -4.52 16.06 -18.15
N GLN A 6 -4.46 16.95 -19.15
CA GLN A 6 -5.16 18.24 -19.12
C GLN A 6 -6.67 18.06 -18.96
N PHE A 7 -7.27 17.10 -19.67
CA PHE A 7 -8.70 16.79 -19.54
C PHE A 7 -9.04 16.36 -18.11
N VAL A 8 -8.29 15.40 -17.54
CA VAL A 8 -8.52 14.90 -16.17
C VAL A 8 -8.38 16.01 -15.14
N HIS A 9 -7.37 16.87 -15.27
CA HIS A 9 -7.17 18.02 -14.39
C HIS A 9 -8.26 19.09 -14.55
N GLY A 10 -8.82 19.25 -15.75
CA GLY A 10 -9.91 20.19 -16.04
C GLY A 10 -11.28 19.78 -15.49
N LEU A 11 -11.44 18.55 -14.98
CA LEU A 11 -12.69 18.09 -14.39
C LEU A 11 -12.96 18.78 -13.05
N THR A 12 -14.04 19.55 -12.97
CA THR A 12 -14.45 20.33 -11.78
C THR A 12 -14.76 19.45 -10.57
N ARG A 13 -15.27 18.23 -10.79
CA ARG A 13 -15.74 17.34 -9.72
C ARG A 13 -14.67 16.33 -9.32
N PRO A 14 -14.30 16.26 -8.02
CA PRO A 14 -13.21 15.40 -7.58
C PRO A 14 -13.53 13.89 -7.72
N GLU A 15 -14.80 13.49 -7.59
CA GLU A 15 -15.24 12.11 -7.78
C GLU A 15 -15.15 11.70 -9.24
N LEU A 16 -15.54 12.60 -10.16
CA LEU A 16 -15.46 12.40 -11.60
C LEU A 16 -14.00 12.30 -12.05
N ARG A 17 -13.15 13.20 -11.55
CA ARG A 17 -11.70 13.18 -11.79
C ARG A 17 -11.08 11.85 -11.36
N SER A 18 -11.40 11.41 -10.14
CA SER A 18 -10.94 10.12 -9.61
C SER A 18 -11.42 8.95 -10.46
N HIS A 19 -12.71 8.95 -10.84
CA HIS A 19 -13.30 7.90 -11.66
C HIS A 19 -12.58 7.72 -13.01
N VAL A 20 -12.28 8.83 -13.69
CA VAL A 20 -11.58 8.81 -14.98
C VAL A 20 -10.10 8.43 -14.78
N GLN A 21 -9.44 8.98 -13.76
CA GLN A 21 -8.01 8.76 -13.52
C GLN A 21 -7.67 7.28 -13.21
N TYR A 22 -8.46 6.61 -12.36
CA TYR A 22 -8.21 5.22 -11.97
C TYR A 22 -8.49 4.19 -13.08
N ARG A 23 -9.18 4.61 -14.15
CA ARG A 23 -9.48 3.76 -15.31
C ARG A 23 -8.42 3.89 -16.41
N HIS A 24 -7.39 4.72 -16.21
CA HIS A 24 -6.24 4.88 -17.09
C HIS A 24 -6.59 4.95 -18.59
N PRO A 25 -7.41 5.92 -19.03
CA PRO A 25 -7.80 6.04 -20.42
C PRO A 25 -6.58 6.25 -21.33
N SER A 26 -6.50 5.50 -22.42
CA SER A 26 -5.42 5.60 -23.42
C SER A 26 -5.68 6.67 -24.48
N THR A 27 -6.92 7.16 -24.58
CA THR A 27 -7.35 8.22 -25.51
C THR A 27 -8.23 9.25 -24.82
N ILE A 28 -8.34 10.44 -25.43
CA ILE A 28 -9.23 11.49 -24.91
C ILE A 28 -10.70 11.07 -24.99
N ASP A 29 -11.09 10.36 -26.05
CA ASP A 29 -12.46 9.84 -26.21
C ASP A 29 -12.83 8.83 -25.13
N ALA A 30 -11.88 7.96 -24.73
CA ALA A 30 -12.10 7.05 -23.61
C ALA A 30 -12.31 7.81 -22.29
N ALA A 31 -11.56 8.90 -22.07
CA ALA A 31 -11.73 9.75 -20.89
C ALA A 31 -13.11 10.46 -20.88
N ILE A 32 -13.57 10.93 -22.05
CA ILE A 32 -14.89 11.55 -22.23
C ILE A 32 -16.01 10.52 -22.00
N ALA A 33 -15.87 9.31 -22.54
CA ALA A 33 -16.84 8.24 -22.34
C ALA A 33 -17.01 7.90 -20.86
N LEU A 34 -15.91 7.69 -20.13
CA LEU A 34 -15.92 7.43 -18.68
C LEU A 34 -16.57 8.58 -17.89
N ALA A 35 -16.29 9.82 -18.25
CA ALA A 35 -16.91 10.97 -17.61
C ALA A 35 -18.42 11.04 -17.87
N THR A 36 -18.84 10.70 -19.09
CA THR A 36 -20.24 10.69 -19.53
C THR A 36 -21.01 9.57 -18.85
N GLU A 37 -20.43 8.37 -18.78
CA GLU A 37 -20.96 7.23 -18.05
C GLU A 37 -21.18 7.59 -16.57
N PHE A 38 -20.16 8.14 -15.90
CA PHE A 38 -20.30 8.55 -14.50
C PHE A 38 -21.46 9.52 -14.28
N LYS A 39 -21.61 10.52 -15.16
CA LYS A 39 -22.71 11.48 -15.11
C LYS A 39 -24.07 10.81 -15.35
N ALA A 40 -24.15 9.85 -16.27
CA ALA A 40 -25.37 9.11 -16.55
C ALA A 40 -25.79 8.21 -15.36
N PHE A 41 -24.83 7.59 -14.67
CA PHE A 41 -25.09 6.73 -13.51
C PHE A 41 -25.42 7.49 -12.23
N GLU A 42 -25.00 8.75 -12.08
CA GLU A 42 -25.38 9.53 -10.89
C GLU A 42 -26.87 9.78 -10.74
N GLY A 43 -27.64 9.79 -11.84
CA GLY A 43 -29.10 9.89 -11.78
C GLY A 43 -29.82 8.64 -11.25
N SER A 44 -29.14 7.50 -11.19
CA SER A 44 -29.72 6.19 -10.82
C SER A 44 -29.09 5.54 -9.57
N GLN A 45 -28.01 6.11 -9.04
CA GLN A 45 -27.22 5.57 -7.91
C GLN A 45 -27.70 5.96 -6.50
N GLY A 46 -29.00 6.18 -6.30
CA GLY A 46 -29.56 6.33 -4.95
C GLY A 46 -29.56 5.03 -4.12
N ILE A 47 -29.35 3.87 -4.74
CA ILE A 47 -29.69 2.56 -4.12
C ILE A 47 -28.46 1.74 -3.68
N MET A 48 -27.23 2.07 -4.13
CA MET A 48 -26.03 1.28 -3.75
C MET A 48 -24.74 2.10 -3.59
N ARG A 49 -24.82 3.23 -2.89
CA ARG A 49 -23.61 3.83 -2.29
C ARG A 49 -23.51 3.38 -0.84
N LYS A 50 -22.34 2.87 -0.42
CA LYS A 50 -21.94 2.86 1.00
C LYS A 50 -22.28 4.24 1.57
N PRO A 51 -22.95 4.37 2.74
CA PRO A 51 -23.44 5.65 3.23
C PRO A 51 -22.32 6.66 3.17
N ARG A 52 -22.47 7.64 2.28
CA ARG A 52 -21.59 8.80 2.24
C ARG A 52 -22.13 9.69 3.33
N PHE A 53 -21.28 9.98 4.31
CA PHE A 53 -21.52 11.06 5.24
C PHE A 53 -21.63 12.32 4.38
N ASP A 54 -22.82 12.89 4.28
CA ASP A 54 -23.05 14.15 3.59
C ASP A 54 -22.23 15.22 4.31
N TYR A 55 -21.18 15.69 3.66
CA TYR A 55 -20.40 16.81 4.17
C TYR A 55 -20.98 18.08 3.56
N ASP A 56 -21.97 18.64 4.24
CA ASP A 56 -22.37 20.02 4.02
C ASP A 56 -21.15 20.93 4.25
N ASN A 57 -20.93 21.81 3.29
CA ASN A 57 -19.72 22.63 3.09
C ASN A 57 -19.52 23.74 4.14
N GLU A 58 -20.17 23.66 5.31
CA GLU A 58 -20.13 24.70 6.35
C GLU A 58 -19.72 24.22 7.76
N SER A 59 -19.38 22.93 7.96
CA SER A 59 -18.95 22.43 9.29
C SER A 59 -17.49 21.93 9.38
N CYS A 60 -16.60 22.34 8.46
CA CYS A 60 -15.21 21.85 8.45
C CYS A 60 -14.23 22.60 9.40
N ASN A 61 -14.67 23.62 10.15
CA ASN A 61 -13.75 24.35 11.04
C ASN A 61 -13.69 23.81 12.48
N GLN A 62 -14.67 23.04 12.95
CA GLN A 62 -14.65 22.48 14.32
C GLN A 62 -14.13 21.03 14.38
N ILE A 63 -14.19 20.27 13.28
CA ILE A 63 -13.75 18.85 13.24
C ILE A 63 -12.21 18.72 13.12
N LYS A 64 -11.51 19.75 12.61
CA LYS A 64 -10.05 19.73 12.44
C LYS A 64 -9.27 19.73 13.76
N GLN A 65 -9.82 20.31 14.82
CA GLN A 65 -9.13 20.36 16.12
C GLN A 65 -9.19 19.01 16.86
N ASN A 66 -10.28 18.26 16.72
CA ASN A 66 -10.42 16.94 17.37
C ASN A 66 -9.77 15.79 16.60
N GLN A 67 -9.76 15.80 15.25
CA GLN A 67 -9.07 14.74 14.48
C GLN A 67 -7.54 14.82 14.58
N GLN A 68 -6.98 16.00 14.84
CA GLN A 68 -5.53 16.18 14.98
C GLN A 68 -4.97 15.57 16.28
N GLU A 69 -5.76 15.51 17.36
CA GLU A 69 -5.34 14.87 18.61
C GLU A 69 -5.46 13.34 18.58
N VAL A 70 -6.51 12.80 17.94
CA VAL A 70 -6.71 11.36 17.78
C VAL A 70 -5.57 10.77 16.93
N THR A 71 -5.27 11.40 15.79
CA THR A 71 -4.17 10.96 14.91
C THR A 71 -2.78 11.09 15.54
N ARG A 72 -2.56 12.07 16.43
CA ARG A 72 -1.27 12.23 17.13
C ARG A 72 -0.98 11.11 18.13
N LYS A 73 -1.98 10.67 18.88
CA LYS A 73 -1.83 9.58 19.85
C LYS A 73 -1.56 8.26 19.14
N ASP A 74 -2.30 7.99 18.06
CA ASP A 74 -2.14 6.79 17.25
C ASP A 74 -0.73 6.71 16.61
N ILE A 75 -0.21 7.83 16.10
CA ILE A 75 1.16 7.90 15.57
C ILE A 75 2.19 7.67 16.68
N ALA A 76 2.00 8.25 17.87
CA ALA A 76 2.93 8.08 18.98
C ALA A 76 3.01 6.61 19.47
N ASP A 77 1.87 5.93 19.57
CA ASP A 77 1.82 4.53 19.95
C ASP A 77 2.43 3.61 18.87
N LEU A 78 2.20 3.92 17.58
CA LEU A 78 2.84 3.21 16.48
C LEU A 78 4.38 3.33 16.55
N LEU A 79 4.91 4.53 16.78
CA LEU A 79 6.35 4.78 16.91
C LEU A 79 6.96 4.08 18.14
N LYS A 80 6.22 4.03 19.25
CA LYS A 80 6.64 3.34 20.48
C LYS A 80 6.70 1.82 20.28
N ASN A 81 5.73 1.25 19.57
CA ASN A 81 5.74 -0.17 19.24
C ASN A 81 6.90 -0.50 18.29
N LEU A 82 7.11 0.30 17.25
CA LEU A 82 8.21 0.10 16.29
C LEU A 82 9.58 0.11 16.98
N THR A 83 9.82 1.07 17.88
CA THR A 83 11.09 1.15 18.62
C THR A 83 11.30 -0.03 19.58
N GLN A 84 10.23 -0.57 20.19
CA GLN A 84 10.31 -1.80 20.98
C GLN A 84 10.67 -3.01 20.11
N THR A 85 10.03 -3.18 18.95
CA THR A 85 10.32 -4.31 18.05
C THR A 85 11.76 -4.27 17.53
N LEU A 86 12.28 -3.09 17.22
CA LEU A 86 13.68 -2.90 16.79
C LEU A 86 14.67 -3.18 17.93
N LYS A 87 14.35 -2.81 19.18
CA LYS A 87 15.18 -3.14 20.36
C LYS A 87 15.26 -4.64 20.62
N VAL A 88 14.15 -5.37 20.43
CA VAL A 88 14.13 -6.83 20.56
C VAL A 88 14.99 -7.47 19.46
N ARG A 89 14.86 -7.02 18.20
CA ARG A 89 15.66 -7.54 17.08
C ARG A 89 17.17 -7.31 17.25
N ASN A 90 17.57 -6.16 17.80
CA ASN A 90 18.99 -5.89 18.07
C ASN A 90 19.57 -6.75 19.20
N ARG A 91 18.75 -7.21 20.17
CA ARG A 91 19.18 -8.23 21.15
C ARG A 91 19.32 -9.63 20.55
N SER A 92 18.57 -9.93 19.48
CA SER A 92 18.67 -11.21 18.78
C SER A 92 19.88 -11.30 17.84
N ASN A 93 20.36 -10.18 17.31
CA ASN A 93 21.56 -10.15 16.47
C ASN A 93 22.88 -10.35 17.26
N SER A 94 22.84 -10.30 18.60
CA SER A 94 24.00 -10.60 19.45
C SER A 94 24.03 -12.04 19.96
N ARG A 95 23.03 -12.87 19.64
CA ARG A 95 23.05 -14.31 19.95
C ARG A 95 23.51 -15.08 18.73
N GLU A 96 24.74 -15.58 18.87
CA GLU A 96 25.29 -16.70 18.11
C GLU A 96 25.36 -16.50 16.60
N ARG A 97 26.39 -15.76 16.19
CA ARG A 97 27.23 -16.22 15.06
C ARG A 97 27.84 -17.56 15.49
N THR A 98 27.05 -18.63 15.54
CA THR A 98 27.59 -19.98 15.51
C THR A 98 28.33 -20.08 14.19
N ASN A 99 29.65 -20.25 14.28
CA ASN A 99 30.55 -20.40 13.16
C ASN A 99 29.92 -21.36 12.13
N MET A 100 29.52 -20.82 10.97
CA MET A 100 29.01 -21.63 9.86
C MET A 100 30.02 -22.68 9.39
N SER A 101 31.30 -22.54 9.79
CA SER A 101 32.37 -23.51 9.56
C SER A 101 32.23 -24.83 10.32
N ASP A 102 31.47 -24.88 11.42
CA ASP A 102 31.28 -26.11 12.20
C ASP A 102 29.98 -26.84 11.87
N ARG A 103 29.08 -26.22 11.10
CA ARG A 103 27.85 -26.86 10.63
C ARG A 103 28.14 -27.76 9.44
N GLU A 104 27.78 -29.03 9.60
CA GLU A 104 27.82 -30.05 8.56
C GLU A 104 26.51 -30.06 7.75
N CYS A 105 26.63 -30.34 6.47
CA CYS A 105 25.51 -30.50 5.57
C CYS A 105 24.72 -31.77 5.90
N PHE A 106 23.40 -31.71 6.04
CA PHE A 106 22.57 -32.91 6.29
C PHE A 106 22.52 -33.91 5.12
N THR A 107 23.02 -33.54 3.94
CA THR A 107 23.03 -34.39 2.75
C THR A 107 24.40 -35.04 2.50
N CYS A 108 25.47 -34.23 2.50
CA CYS A 108 26.83 -34.73 2.24
C CYS A 108 27.70 -34.86 3.49
N HIS A 109 27.23 -34.41 4.66
CA HIS A 109 27.98 -34.36 5.92
C HIS A 109 29.29 -33.56 5.88
N GLU A 110 29.55 -32.81 4.82
CA GLU A 110 30.69 -31.90 4.72
C GLU A 110 30.39 -30.56 5.41
N LYS A 111 31.43 -29.98 6.03
CA LYS A 111 31.36 -28.68 6.71
C LYS A 111 31.42 -27.52 5.72
N GLY A 112 30.77 -26.41 6.07
CA GLY A 112 30.83 -25.16 5.30
C GLY A 112 29.69 -24.97 4.29
N ASN A 113 28.78 -25.93 4.16
CA ASN A 113 27.54 -25.79 3.42
C ASN A 113 26.37 -26.47 4.13
N ILE A 114 25.14 -26.04 3.80
CA ILE A 114 23.90 -26.64 4.29
C ILE A 114 23.18 -27.36 3.15
N ALA A 115 22.25 -28.27 3.46
CA ALA A 115 21.55 -29.10 2.48
C ALA A 115 20.97 -28.34 1.27
N PRO A 116 20.37 -27.13 1.40
CA PRO A 116 19.90 -26.37 0.25
C PRO A 116 21.00 -26.00 -0.75
N ASN A 117 22.21 -25.72 -0.26
CA ASN A 117 23.39 -25.30 -1.05
C ASN A 117 24.41 -26.43 -1.16
N CYS A 118 23.97 -27.68 -1.12
CA CYS A 118 24.87 -28.83 -1.20
C CYS A 118 25.31 -29.05 -2.66
N PRO A 119 26.62 -28.95 -2.96
CA PRO A 119 27.14 -29.08 -4.33
C PRO A 119 27.00 -30.49 -4.90
N SER A 120 26.71 -31.48 -4.06
CA SER A 120 26.46 -32.86 -4.49
C SER A 120 25.05 -33.07 -5.04
N ARG A 121 24.11 -32.12 -4.85
CA ARG A 121 22.74 -32.25 -5.39
C ARG A 121 22.69 -32.17 -6.92
N ASP A 122 23.66 -31.51 -7.53
CA ASP A 122 23.72 -31.31 -8.99
C ASP A 122 24.50 -32.44 -9.71
N LYS A 123 25.01 -33.45 -8.98
CA LYS A 123 25.87 -34.52 -9.52
C LYS A 123 25.15 -35.85 -9.78
N GLU A 124 23.86 -35.94 -9.50
CA GLU A 124 23.01 -37.06 -9.95
C GLU A 124 22.15 -36.60 -11.13
N ASN A 125 22.73 -36.66 -12.32
CA ASN A 125 22.01 -36.74 -13.59
C ASN A 125 22.84 -37.55 -14.58
#